data_AF-A0AAN6A660-F1
#
_entry.id   AF-A0AAN6A660-F1
#
_cell.length_a   1.000
_cell.length_b   1.000
_cell.length_c   1.000
_cell.angle_alpha   90.00
_cell.angle_beta   90.00
_cell.angle_gamma   90.00
#
_symmetry.space_group_name_H-M   'P 1'
#
loop_
_entity.id
_entity.type
_entity.pdbx_description
1 polymer ?
#
loop_
_entity_poly.entity_id
_entity_poly.type
_entity_poly.pdbx_seq_one_letter_code
_entity_poly.pdbx_strand_id
1 'polypeptide(L)'
;MELELNEDGRYNICEEKKFILKDLIGKVEILNKQIEMIENLKIEPVTEENWHELCKTLFRGKNISLKIAEATFPHGENFKLDLNKISFEMQGFNIYVPTSELKGIEIGMSWYKQYLLQDFKPKNRYKRMRKYFKLLDEGNSKWYELAESTCPTKLNKAQLLKYWFLKGKWHKNDRNLWEEKFKLEDKQNNDEYLKYKKNQEDLKEKIKKFYEVVDILKEWSEVKGHILQNGIYSTVNIENFLR
;
A
#
# COMPACT_ATOMS: atom_id res chain seq x y z
N MET A 1 -42.73 -9.60 16.42
CA MET A 1 -43.95 -9.90 17.20
C MET A 1 -44.67 -8.57 17.33
N GLU A 2 -45.79 -8.43 16.63
CA GLU A 2 -46.54 -7.18 16.54
C GLU A 2 -47.29 -6.97 17.86
N LEU A 3 -47.24 -5.74 18.37
CA LEU A 3 -47.95 -5.33 19.59
C LEU A 3 -49.43 -5.13 19.24
N GLU A 4 -50.34 -5.67 20.05
CA GLU A 4 -51.78 -5.54 19.80
C GLU A 4 -52.30 -4.18 20.31
N LEU A 5 -52.94 -3.43 19.40
CA LEU A 5 -53.59 -2.16 19.73
C LEU A 5 -54.96 -2.44 20.38
N ASN A 6 -55.31 -1.66 21.40
CA ASN A 6 -56.66 -1.68 21.98
C ASN A 6 -57.69 -1.02 21.03
N GLU A 7 -58.97 -1.07 21.39
CA GLU A 7 -60.10 -0.56 20.57
C GLU A 7 -59.96 0.93 20.17
N ASP A 8 -59.12 1.70 20.86
CA ASP A 8 -58.83 3.11 20.59
C ASP A 8 -57.53 3.34 19.78
N GLY A 9 -56.90 2.28 19.27
CA GLY A 9 -55.64 2.36 18.52
C GLY A 9 -54.43 2.73 19.40
N ARG A 10 -54.50 2.48 20.71
CA ARG A 10 -53.40 2.72 21.68
C ARG A 10 -52.87 1.40 22.20
N TYR A 11 -51.60 1.33 22.56
CA TYR A 11 -51.10 0.14 23.25
C TYR A 11 -51.74 0.00 24.63
N ASN A 12 -52.06 -1.23 25.02
CA ASN A 12 -52.47 -1.52 26.38
C ASN A 12 -51.30 -1.22 27.32
N ILE A 13 -51.49 -0.33 28.30
CA ILE A 13 -50.47 0.08 29.28
C ILE A 13 -49.79 -1.13 29.94
N CYS A 14 -50.52 -2.24 30.13
CA CYS A 14 -49.95 -3.48 30.68
C CYS A 14 -48.98 -4.17 29.73
N GLU A 15 -49.18 -4.10 28.42
CA GLU A 15 -48.27 -4.66 27.42
C GLU A 15 -47.01 -3.82 27.24
N GLU A 16 -47.15 -2.48 27.20
CA GLU A 16 -45.99 -1.57 27.18
C GLU A 16 -45.11 -1.79 28.41
N LYS A 17 -45.71 -1.90 29.60
CA LYS A 17 -44.99 -2.21 30.84
C LYS A 17 -44.23 -3.54 30.75
N LYS A 18 -44.86 -4.61 30.25
CA LYS A 18 -44.22 -5.92 30.08
C LYS A 18 -43.04 -5.85 29.11
N PHE A 19 -43.18 -5.12 28.00
CA PHE A 19 -42.10 -4.94 27.04
C PHE A 19 -40.91 -4.19 27.65
N ILE A 20 -41.16 -3.07 28.34
CA ILE A 20 -40.11 -2.31 29.04
C ILE A 20 -39.41 -3.17 30.09
N LEU A 21 -40.17 -3.94 30.87
CA LEU A 21 -39.60 -4.80 31.91
C LEU A 21 -38.69 -5.87 31.30
N LYS A 22 -39.11 -6.49 30.19
CA LYS A 22 -38.33 -7.51 29.49
C LYS A 22 -37.04 -6.95 28.90
N ASP A 23 -37.08 -5.74 28.34
CA ASP A 23 -35.89 -5.04 27.83
C ASP A 23 -34.90 -4.72 28.97
N LEU A 24 -35.40 -4.23 30.11
CA LEU A 24 -34.58 -3.97 31.29
C LEU A 24 -33.94 -5.24 31.85
N ILE A 25 -34.71 -6.33 31.95
CA ILE A 25 -34.17 -7.64 32.38
C ILE A 25 -33.07 -8.10 31.43
N GLY A 26 -33.28 -8.03 30.12
CA GLY A 26 -32.26 -8.37 29.13
C GLY A 26 -30.98 -7.53 29.27
N LYS A 27 -31.10 -6.23 29.55
CA LYS A 27 -29.94 -5.36 29.80
C LYS A 27 -29.19 -5.74 31.07
N VAL A 28 -29.90 -6.09 32.15
CA VAL A 28 -29.29 -6.55 33.40
C VAL A 28 -28.54 -7.86 33.18
N GLU A 29 -29.12 -8.81 32.45
CA GLU A 29 -28.47 -10.08 32.11
C GLU A 29 -27.17 -9.86 31.31
N ILE A 30 -27.17 -8.94 30.35
CA ILE A 30 -25.97 -8.57 29.59
C ILE A 30 -24.90 -7.98 30.51
N LEU A 31 -25.27 -7.04 31.39
CA LEU A 31 -24.34 -6.42 32.33
C LEU A 31 -23.73 -7.43 33.31
N ASN A 32 -24.54 -8.37 33.82
CA ASN A 32 -24.05 -9.44 34.70
C ASN A 32 -23.02 -10.33 34.00
N LYS A 33 -23.24 -10.69 32.73
CA LYS A 33 -22.24 -11.42 31.93
C LYS A 33 -20.95 -10.62 31.75
N GLN A 34 -21.04 -9.31 31.53
CA GLN A 34 -19.85 -8.46 31.41
C GLN A 34 -19.06 -8.38 32.72
N ILE A 35 -19.73 -8.33 33.88
CA ILE A 35 -19.08 -8.34 35.21
C ILE A 35 -18.30 -9.64 35.38
N GLU A 36 -18.95 -10.79 35.18
CA GLU A 36 -18.32 -12.11 35.33
C GLU A 36 -17.09 -12.26 34.43
N MET A 37 -17.17 -11.74 33.19
CA MET A 37 -16.07 -11.78 32.24
C MET A 37 -14.88 -10.90 32.65
N ILE A 38 -15.14 -9.74 33.27
CA ILE A 38 -14.10 -8.84 33.78
C ILE A 38 -13.47 -9.41 35.07
N GLU A 39 -14.26 -9.96 35.98
CA GLU A 39 -13.79 -10.55 37.24
C GLU A 39 -12.84 -11.73 36.98
N ASN A 40 -13.12 -12.52 35.95
CA ASN A 40 -12.32 -13.68 35.56
C ASN A 40 -11.26 -13.38 34.48
N LEU A 41 -11.07 -12.10 34.13
CA LEU A 41 -10.18 -11.71 33.05
C LEU A 41 -8.71 -12.04 33.39
N LYS A 42 -8.07 -12.83 32.53
CA LYS A 42 -6.63 -13.11 32.57
C LYS A 42 -5.91 -12.43 31.41
N ILE A 43 -4.64 -12.08 31.63
CA ILE A 43 -3.78 -11.54 30.57
C ILE A 43 -3.20 -12.74 29.82
N GLU A 44 -3.95 -13.23 28.85
CA GLU A 44 -3.61 -14.38 28.01
C GLU A 44 -3.97 -14.07 26.54
N PRO A 45 -3.41 -14.80 25.57
CA PRO A 45 -3.82 -14.69 24.17
C PRO A 45 -5.32 -14.97 24.02
N VAL A 46 -6.02 -14.13 23.25
CA VAL A 46 -7.46 -14.29 22.99
C VAL A 46 -7.74 -14.50 21.50
N THR A 47 -8.85 -15.16 21.16
CA THR A 47 -9.35 -15.23 19.78
C THR A 47 -10.01 -13.91 19.36
N GLU A 48 -10.29 -13.74 18.06
CA GLU A 48 -11.02 -12.58 17.55
C GLU A 48 -12.40 -12.44 18.21
N GLU A 49 -13.13 -13.53 18.40
CA GLU A 49 -14.46 -13.51 19.03
C GLU A 49 -14.38 -12.97 20.46
N ASN A 50 -13.49 -13.54 21.28
CA ASN A 50 -13.27 -13.12 22.67
C ASN A 50 -12.80 -11.67 22.74
N TRP A 51 -11.95 -11.23 21.80
CA TRP A 51 -11.50 -9.85 21.70
C TRP A 51 -12.67 -8.88 21.48
N HIS A 52 -13.59 -9.19 20.55
CA HIS A 52 -14.75 -8.33 20.30
C HIS A 52 -15.74 -8.33 21.46
N GLU A 53 -15.93 -9.46 22.14
CA GLU A 53 -16.73 -9.50 23.36
C GLU A 53 -16.14 -8.60 24.44
N LEU A 54 -14.80 -8.65 24.65
CA LEU A 54 -14.10 -7.77 25.58
C LEU A 54 -14.29 -6.30 25.21
N CYS A 55 -14.16 -5.98 23.92
CA CYS A 55 -14.30 -4.62 23.40
C CYS A 55 -15.74 -4.06 23.46
N LYS A 56 -16.76 -4.88 23.72
CA LYS A 56 -18.14 -4.42 23.99
C LYS A 56 -18.33 -3.90 25.42
N THR A 57 -17.34 -4.08 26.29
CA THR A 57 -17.38 -3.67 27.69
C THR A 57 -16.59 -2.37 27.93
N LEU A 58 -16.59 -1.86 29.16
CA LEU A 58 -15.77 -0.72 29.59
C LEU A 58 -14.24 -0.99 29.54
N PHE A 59 -13.83 -2.21 29.22
CA PHE A 59 -12.46 -2.58 28.89
C PHE A 59 -11.91 -1.83 27.67
N ARG A 60 -12.79 -1.51 26.70
CA ARG A 60 -12.45 -0.75 25.50
C ARG A 60 -11.86 0.60 25.87
N GLY A 61 -10.58 0.79 25.60
CA GLY A 61 -9.87 2.03 25.92
C GLY A 61 -9.16 2.05 27.27
N LYS A 62 -8.95 0.90 27.91
CA LYS A 62 -8.14 0.77 29.14
C LYS A 62 -6.81 0.09 28.85
N ASN A 63 -5.78 0.36 29.66
CA ASN A 63 -4.44 -0.24 29.52
C ASN A 63 -4.44 -1.77 29.54
N ILE A 64 -5.43 -2.39 30.16
CA ILE A 64 -5.55 -3.86 30.15
C ILE A 64 -5.80 -4.41 28.73
N SER A 65 -6.42 -3.63 27.84
CA SER A 65 -6.56 -4.00 26.42
C SER A 65 -5.24 -4.04 25.68
N LEU A 66 -4.30 -3.16 26.01
CA LEU A 66 -2.94 -3.22 25.49
C LEU A 66 -2.23 -4.48 25.95
N LYS A 67 -2.33 -4.83 27.25
CA LYS A 67 -1.68 -6.04 27.78
C LYS A 67 -2.22 -7.33 27.15
N ILE A 68 -3.52 -7.40 26.89
CA ILE A 68 -4.10 -8.56 26.19
C ILE A 68 -3.65 -8.58 24.73
N ALA A 69 -3.56 -7.42 24.06
CA ALA A 69 -3.02 -7.35 22.70
C ALA A 69 -1.55 -7.78 22.65
N GLU A 70 -0.71 -7.34 23.59
CA GLU A 70 0.68 -7.78 23.75
C GLU A 70 0.80 -9.29 23.96
N ALA A 71 -0.08 -9.87 24.78
CA ALA A 71 -0.13 -11.32 24.97
C ALA A 71 -0.59 -12.07 23.71
N THR A 72 -1.56 -11.51 22.97
CA THR A 72 -2.13 -12.12 21.76
C THR A 72 -1.16 -12.05 20.58
N PHE A 73 -0.38 -10.98 20.46
CA PHE A 73 0.58 -10.75 19.39
C PHE A 73 2.00 -10.64 19.96
N PRO A 74 2.62 -11.76 20.37
CA PRO A 74 3.92 -11.75 21.06
C PRO A 74 5.09 -11.24 20.20
N HIS A 75 4.91 -11.18 18.88
CA HIS A 75 5.88 -10.61 17.94
C HIS A 75 5.64 -9.13 17.64
N GLY A 76 4.63 -8.52 18.26
CA GLY A 76 4.33 -7.10 18.15
C GLY A 76 5.23 -6.26 19.04
N GLU A 77 5.51 -5.04 18.59
CA GLU A 77 6.28 -4.03 19.29
C GLU A 77 5.53 -2.70 19.26
N ASN A 78 5.87 -1.78 20.17
CA ASN A 78 5.38 -0.40 20.17
C ASN A 78 3.83 -0.26 20.21
N PHE A 79 3.15 -1.09 21.01
CA PHE A 79 1.69 -1.05 21.16
C PHE A 79 1.18 0.31 21.64
N LYS A 80 0.12 0.80 21.00
CA LYS A 80 -0.54 2.07 21.29
C LYS A 80 -2.04 1.89 21.21
N LEU A 81 -2.73 2.50 22.18
CA LEU A 81 -4.18 2.50 22.24
C LEU A 81 -4.70 3.81 21.64
N ASP A 82 -5.38 3.70 20.51
CA ASP A 82 -6.12 4.79 19.88
C ASP A 82 -7.61 4.71 20.27
N LEU A 83 -8.39 5.73 19.89
CA LEU A 83 -9.82 5.82 20.22
C LEU A 83 -10.66 4.57 19.84
N ASN A 84 -10.32 3.91 18.73
CA ASN A 84 -11.12 2.81 18.17
C ASN A 84 -10.28 1.60 17.72
N LYS A 85 -8.98 1.58 18.06
CA LYS A 85 -8.06 0.53 17.62
C LYS A 85 -6.82 0.49 18.51
N ILE A 86 -6.14 -0.63 18.48
CA ILE A 86 -4.77 -0.76 18.96
C ILE A 86 -3.87 -0.81 17.74
N SER A 87 -2.84 0.04 17.73
CA SER A 87 -1.80 0.03 16.73
C SER A 87 -0.50 -0.52 17.29
N PHE A 88 0.23 -1.29 16.50
CA PHE A 88 1.54 -1.83 16.86
C PHE A 88 2.35 -2.13 15.60
N GLU A 89 3.62 -2.45 15.77
CA GLU A 89 4.54 -2.80 14.70
C GLU A 89 4.89 -4.29 14.78
N MET A 90 4.90 -5.00 13.65
CA MET A 90 5.46 -6.35 13.57
C MET A 90 6.37 -6.41 12.34
N GLN A 91 7.64 -6.75 12.56
CA GLN A 91 8.67 -6.84 11.51
C GLN A 91 8.75 -5.62 10.58
N GLY A 92 8.54 -4.40 11.08
CA GLY A 92 8.58 -3.19 10.24
C GLY A 92 7.25 -2.81 9.57
N PHE A 93 6.15 -3.48 9.89
CA PHE A 93 4.81 -3.21 9.36
C PHE A 93 3.85 -2.75 10.45
N ASN A 94 3.14 -1.66 10.17
CA ASN A 94 2.12 -1.14 11.08
C ASN A 94 0.86 -1.98 10.98
N ILE A 95 0.43 -2.53 12.12
CA ILE A 95 -0.77 -3.35 12.28
C ILE A 95 -1.77 -2.59 13.13
N TYR A 96 -3.05 -2.77 12.82
CA TYR A 96 -4.16 -2.14 13.51
C TYR A 96 -5.23 -3.19 13.81
N VAL A 97 -5.54 -3.33 15.10
CA VAL A 97 -6.58 -4.22 15.59
C VAL A 97 -7.76 -3.37 16.09
N PRO A 98 -8.95 -3.49 15.50
CA PRO A 98 -10.10 -2.70 15.91
C PRO A 98 -10.51 -3.05 17.34
N THR A 99 -10.82 -2.02 18.14
CA THR A 99 -11.46 -2.18 19.45
C THR A 99 -12.97 -1.94 19.35
N SER A 100 -13.52 -2.01 18.15
CA SER A 100 -14.94 -1.84 17.86
C SER A 100 -15.54 -3.17 17.40
N GLU A 101 -16.76 -3.16 16.88
CA GLU A 101 -17.40 -4.34 16.29
C GLU A 101 -16.88 -4.67 14.88
N LEU A 102 -15.98 -3.84 14.33
CA LEU A 102 -15.34 -4.10 13.06
C LEU A 102 -14.43 -5.32 13.21
N LYS A 103 -14.60 -6.31 12.34
CA LYS A 103 -13.78 -7.52 12.30
C LYS A 103 -12.56 -7.37 11.38
N GLY A 104 -11.55 -8.17 11.65
CA GLY A 104 -10.33 -8.22 10.85
C GLY A 104 -9.21 -7.31 11.36
N ILE A 105 -8.00 -7.65 10.94
CA ILE A 105 -6.78 -6.89 11.17
C ILE A 105 -6.49 -6.03 9.95
N GLU A 106 -6.09 -4.78 10.15
CA GLU A 106 -5.60 -3.91 9.07
C GLU A 106 -4.07 -3.80 9.10
N ILE A 107 -3.41 -3.89 7.95
CA ILE A 107 -1.95 -3.72 7.82
C ILE A 107 -1.60 -2.59 6.85
N GLY A 108 -0.61 -1.78 7.22
CA GLY A 108 -0.18 -0.61 6.45
C GLY A 108 0.54 -1.00 5.17
N MET A 109 0.00 -0.52 4.05
CA MET A 109 0.52 -0.81 2.70
C MET A 109 1.26 0.38 2.07
N SER A 110 1.49 1.47 2.83
CA SER A 110 2.17 2.69 2.35
C SER A 110 3.63 2.46 1.92
N TRP A 111 4.24 1.36 2.36
CA TRP A 111 5.58 0.95 1.96
C TRP A 111 5.64 0.42 0.52
N TYR A 112 4.53 -0.12 0.01
CA TYR A 112 4.49 -0.74 -1.31
C TYR A 112 4.39 0.33 -2.40
N LYS A 113 5.29 0.25 -3.38
CA LYS A 113 5.41 1.21 -4.47
C LYS A 113 5.47 0.47 -5.80
N GLN A 114 4.31 0.27 -6.43
CA GLN A 114 4.16 -0.54 -7.64
C GLN A 114 5.12 -0.12 -8.78
N TYR A 115 5.43 1.18 -8.92
CA TYR A 115 6.34 1.66 -9.95
C TYR A 115 7.76 1.09 -9.83
N LEU A 116 8.17 0.63 -8.64
CA LEU A 116 9.47 -0.01 -8.45
C LEU A 116 9.55 -1.38 -9.13
N LEU A 117 8.41 -2.03 -9.41
CA LEU A 117 8.33 -3.31 -10.12
C LEU A 117 8.44 -3.18 -11.66
N GLN A 118 8.25 -1.98 -12.20
CA GLN A 118 8.32 -1.76 -13.67
C GLN A 118 9.74 -1.90 -14.19
N ASP A 119 9.90 -2.35 -15.44
CA ASP A 119 11.20 -2.48 -16.08
C ASP A 119 12.00 -1.16 -16.10
N PHE A 120 13.30 -1.27 -15.85
CA PHE A 120 14.21 -0.13 -15.96
C PHE A 120 14.27 0.39 -17.39
N LYS A 121 14.00 1.68 -17.56
CA LYS A 121 14.11 2.38 -18.86
C LYS A 121 15.32 3.30 -18.84
N PRO A 122 16.44 2.93 -19.49
CA PRO A 122 17.60 3.80 -19.55
C PRO A 122 17.28 5.10 -20.28
N LYS A 123 17.89 6.19 -19.83
CA LYS A 123 17.88 7.45 -20.58
C LYS A 123 18.64 7.25 -21.87
N ASN A 124 18.06 7.66 -22.98
CA ASN A 124 18.70 7.57 -24.29
C ASN A 124 18.57 8.92 -25.01
N ARG A 125 19.07 9.98 -24.36
CA ARG A 125 18.91 11.37 -24.85
C ARG A 125 19.64 11.55 -26.17
N TYR A 126 20.75 10.84 -26.35
CA TYR A 126 21.62 11.00 -27.50
C TYR A 126 21.51 9.87 -28.53
N LYS A 127 20.41 9.11 -28.53
CA LYS A 127 20.15 8.00 -29.48
C LYS A 127 20.46 8.37 -30.93
N ARG A 128 20.04 9.56 -31.36
CA ARG A 128 20.22 10.01 -32.75
C ARG A 128 21.69 10.29 -33.08
N MET A 129 22.43 10.90 -32.15
CA MET A 129 23.87 11.14 -32.35
C MET A 129 24.69 9.85 -32.28
N ARG A 130 24.30 8.87 -31.44
CA ARG A 130 24.91 7.53 -31.49
C ARG A 130 24.68 6.85 -32.84
N LYS A 131 23.45 6.94 -33.39
CA LYS A 131 23.14 6.46 -34.75
C LYS A 131 23.99 7.19 -35.80
N TYR A 132 24.15 8.50 -35.69
CA TYR A 132 24.98 9.30 -36.60
C TYR A 132 26.43 8.83 -36.65
N PHE A 133 27.10 8.70 -35.50
CA PHE A 133 28.50 8.26 -35.48
C PHE A 133 28.67 6.80 -35.90
N LYS A 134 27.74 5.91 -35.54
CA LYS A 134 27.72 4.53 -36.04
C LYS A 134 27.65 4.47 -37.57
N LEU A 135 26.77 5.27 -38.16
CA LEU A 135 26.64 5.40 -39.62
C LEU A 135 27.92 5.97 -40.27
N LEU A 136 28.60 6.91 -39.62
CA LEU A 136 29.90 7.40 -40.10
C LEU A 136 30.97 6.30 -40.08
N ASP A 137 31.01 5.49 -39.01
CA ASP A 137 32.00 4.42 -38.85
C ASP A 137 31.79 3.28 -39.86
N GLU A 138 30.54 3.00 -40.23
CA GLU A 138 30.18 1.97 -41.22
C GLU A 138 30.56 2.36 -42.67
N GLY A 139 30.94 3.61 -42.92
CA GLY A 139 31.52 4.07 -44.19
C GLY A 139 30.59 4.12 -45.43
N ASN A 140 29.46 3.41 -45.41
CA ASN A 140 28.52 3.27 -46.54
C ASN A 140 27.16 3.95 -46.32
N SER A 141 27.11 4.94 -45.43
CA SER A 141 25.86 5.59 -45.04
C SER A 141 25.39 6.61 -46.06
N LYS A 142 24.09 6.61 -46.37
CA LYS A 142 23.52 7.58 -47.31
C LYS A 142 23.40 8.93 -46.62
N TRP A 143 23.62 10.02 -47.35
CA TRP A 143 23.61 11.38 -46.80
C TRP A 143 22.31 11.72 -46.04
N TYR A 144 21.16 11.15 -46.43
CA TYR A 144 19.88 11.42 -45.79
C TYR A 144 19.73 10.72 -44.43
N GLU A 145 20.43 9.60 -44.19
CA GLU A 145 20.41 8.87 -42.91
C GLU A 145 21.25 9.60 -41.86
N LEU A 146 22.38 10.16 -42.30
CA LEU A 146 23.19 11.08 -41.51
C LEU A 146 22.39 12.34 -41.16
N ALA A 147 21.71 12.94 -42.15
CA ALA A 147 20.88 14.13 -41.95
C ALA A 147 19.73 13.89 -40.97
N GLU A 148 19.02 12.77 -41.08
CA GLU A 148 17.94 12.39 -40.17
C GLU A 148 18.46 12.23 -38.73
N SER A 149 19.66 11.68 -38.57
CA SER A 149 20.29 11.43 -37.27
C SER A 149 20.76 12.72 -36.58
N THR A 150 21.04 13.79 -37.32
CA THR A 150 21.40 15.10 -36.75
C THR A 150 20.22 16.05 -36.62
N CYS A 151 19.14 15.84 -37.39
CA CYS A 151 18.01 16.75 -37.41
C CYS A 151 17.15 16.55 -36.14
N PRO A 152 16.79 17.63 -35.41
CA PRO A 152 15.94 17.53 -34.22
C PRO A 152 14.47 17.24 -34.58
N THR A 153 14.03 17.58 -35.79
CA THR A 153 12.66 17.40 -36.26
C THR A 153 12.56 16.34 -37.34
N LYS A 154 11.41 15.65 -37.43
CA LYS A 154 11.12 14.76 -38.56
C LYS A 154 10.78 15.63 -39.77
N LEU A 155 11.60 15.53 -40.81
CA LEU A 155 11.44 16.28 -42.05
C LEU A 155 11.26 15.31 -43.22
N ASN A 156 10.54 15.74 -44.25
CA ASN A 156 10.47 14.96 -45.49
C ASN A 156 11.80 15.02 -46.26
N LYS A 157 11.99 14.14 -47.25
CA LYS A 157 13.27 13.99 -47.96
C LYS A 157 13.75 15.29 -48.64
N ALA A 158 12.84 16.09 -49.20
CA ALA A 158 13.17 17.37 -49.83
C ALA A 158 13.60 18.43 -48.80
N GLN A 159 12.94 18.47 -47.65
CA GLN A 159 13.31 19.33 -46.53
C GLN A 159 14.64 18.91 -45.88
N LEU A 160 14.89 17.61 -45.74
CA LEU A 160 16.17 17.06 -45.28
C LEU A 160 17.31 17.42 -46.24
N LEU A 161 17.06 17.38 -47.55
CA LEU A 161 18.04 17.82 -48.54
C LEU A 161 18.42 19.29 -48.33
N LYS A 162 17.43 20.18 -48.18
CA LYS A 162 17.68 21.60 -47.88
C LYS A 162 18.42 21.78 -46.55
N TYR A 163 17.99 21.11 -45.49
CA TYR A 163 18.64 21.17 -44.18
C TYR A 163 20.09 20.70 -44.23
N TRP A 164 20.35 19.54 -44.84
CA TRP A 164 21.66 18.93 -44.90
C TRP A 164 22.65 19.80 -45.68
N PHE A 165 22.32 20.20 -46.90
CA PHE A 165 23.29 20.91 -47.75
C PHE A 165 23.45 22.40 -47.42
N LEU A 166 22.49 23.03 -46.73
CA LEU A 166 22.57 24.45 -46.35
C LEU A 166 23.01 24.69 -44.90
N LYS A 167 22.75 23.74 -43.98
CA LYS A 167 22.98 23.94 -42.53
C LYS A 167 23.75 22.80 -41.86
N GLY A 168 23.43 21.54 -42.18
CA GLY A 168 23.92 20.37 -41.43
C GLY A 168 25.30 19.86 -41.86
N LYS A 169 25.56 19.75 -43.18
CA LYS A 169 26.75 19.11 -43.77
C LYS A 169 28.07 19.75 -43.34
N TRP A 170 28.06 21.07 -43.08
CA TRP A 170 29.24 21.85 -42.76
C TRP A 170 29.47 22.04 -41.26
N HIS A 171 28.52 21.58 -40.43
CA HIS A 171 28.67 21.61 -38.99
C HIS A 171 29.57 20.45 -38.57
N LYS A 172 30.82 20.75 -38.18
CA LYS A 172 31.72 19.74 -37.65
C LYS A 172 31.20 19.29 -36.28
N ASN A 173 30.67 18.07 -36.21
CA ASN A 173 30.38 17.44 -34.94
C ASN A 173 31.70 16.97 -34.32
N ASP A 174 32.09 17.57 -33.20
CA ASP A 174 33.26 17.14 -32.45
C ASP A 174 33.00 15.76 -31.84
N ARG A 175 33.71 14.76 -32.36
CA ARG A 175 33.55 13.37 -31.93
C ARG A 175 33.96 13.17 -30.47
N ASN A 176 35.07 13.78 -30.05
CA ASN A 176 35.58 13.60 -28.69
C ASN A 176 34.57 14.13 -27.66
N LEU A 177 34.01 15.31 -27.94
CA LEU A 177 32.98 15.92 -27.10
C LEU A 177 31.70 15.08 -27.02
N TRP A 178 31.30 14.42 -28.13
CA TRP A 178 30.14 13.53 -28.12
C TRP A 178 30.42 12.20 -27.41
N GLU A 179 31.62 11.64 -27.56
CA GLU A 179 32.03 10.43 -26.85
C GLU A 179 32.06 10.65 -25.34
N GLU A 180 32.52 11.80 -24.85
CA GLU A 180 32.42 12.18 -23.43
C GLU A 180 30.96 12.22 -22.95
N LYS A 181 30.06 12.83 -23.74
CA LYS A 181 28.62 12.87 -23.42
C LYS A 181 28.00 11.47 -23.39
N PHE A 182 28.39 10.59 -24.30
CA PHE A 182 27.94 9.20 -24.32
C PHE A 182 28.41 8.44 -23.09
N LYS A 183 29.71 8.54 -22.74
CA LYS A 183 30.29 7.94 -21.53
C LYS A 183 29.58 8.43 -20.26
N LEU A 184 29.28 9.72 -20.18
CA LEU A 184 28.55 10.28 -19.04
C LEU A 184 27.13 9.74 -18.94
N GLU A 185 26.39 9.67 -20.06
CA GLU A 185 25.05 9.08 -20.08
C GLU A 185 25.07 7.59 -19.73
N ASP A 186 26.04 6.84 -20.24
CA ASP A 186 26.19 5.40 -19.96
C ASP A 186 26.52 5.17 -18.49
N LYS A 187 27.39 6.00 -17.90
CA LYS A 187 27.67 5.98 -16.45
C LYS A 187 26.42 6.29 -15.62
N GLN A 188 25.69 7.36 -15.97
CA GLN A 188 24.45 7.72 -15.27
C GLN A 188 23.40 6.60 -15.34
N ASN A 189 23.21 6.00 -16.52
CA ASN A 189 22.30 4.86 -16.69
C ASN A 189 22.74 3.66 -15.86
N ASN A 190 24.03 3.36 -15.80
CA ASN A 190 24.56 2.27 -14.99
C ASN A 190 24.34 2.51 -13.50
N ASP A 191 24.62 3.72 -13.00
CA ASP A 191 24.41 4.09 -11.60
C ASP A 191 22.91 4.03 -11.24
N GLU A 192 22.03 4.53 -12.11
CA GLU A 192 20.58 4.45 -11.95
C GLU A 192 20.08 3.00 -11.99
N TYR A 193 20.65 2.16 -12.87
CA TYR A 193 20.32 0.74 -12.96
C TYR A 193 20.72 -0.04 -11.70
N LEU A 194 21.92 0.21 -11.16
CA LEU A 194 22.36 -0.42 -9.91
C LEU A 194 21.45 -0.04 -8.74
N LYS A 195 21.07 1.24 -8.64
CA LYS A 195 20.10 1.70 -7.63
C LYS A 195 18.74 1.06 -7.81
N TYR A 196 18.25 0.98 -9.05
CA TYR A 196 17.00 0.31 -9.39
C TYR A 196 17.02 -1.17 -8.99
N LYS A 197 18.10 -1.89 -9.32
CA LYS A 197 18.26 -3.32 -9.00
C LYS A 197 18.25 -3.55 -7.48
N LYS A 198 18.96 -2.72 -6.72
CA LYS A 198 18.94 -2.78 -5.26
C LYS A 198 17.54 -2.55 -4.70
N ASN A 199 16.84 -1.51 -5.17
CA ASN A 199 15.47 -1.24 -4.71
C ASN A 199 14.50 -2.38 -5.03
N GLN A 200 14.69 -3.08 -6.15
CA GLN A 200 13.91 -4.26 -6.53
C GLN A 200 14.18 -5.45 -5.59
N GLU A 201 15.45 -5.70 -5.26
CA GLU A 201 15.84 -6.74 -4.30
C GLU A 201 15.27 -6.44 -2.90
N ASP A 202 15.46 -5.21 -2.41
CA ASP A 202 14.92 -4.75 -1.12
C ASP A 202 13.38 -4.87 -1.07
N LEU A 203 12.69 -4.52 -2.17
CA LEU A 203 11.24 -4.64 -2.26
C LEU A 203 10.79 -6.10 -2.24
N LYS A 204 11.47 -7.00 -2.97
CA LYS A 204 11.16 -8.44 -2.98
C LYS A 204 11.35 -9.05 -1.60
N GLU A 205 12.43 -8.70 -0.90
CA GLU A 205 12.65 -9.15 0.48
C GLU A 205 11.56 -8.63 1.42
N LYS A 206 11.19 -7.35 1.28
CA LYS A 206 10.11 -6.76 2.08
C LYS A 206 8.75 -7.42 1.80
N ILE A 207 8.44 -7.74 0.54
CA ILE A 207 7.22 -8.49 0.17
C ILE A 207 7.23 -9.87 0.84
N LYS A 208 8.37 -10.57 0.87
CA LYS A 208 8.49 -11.87 1.54
C LYS A 208 8.18 -11.76 3.04
N LYS A 209 8.82 -10.83 3.75
CA LYS A 209 8.54 -10.57 5.18
C LYS A 209 7.08 -10.19 5.43
N PHE A 210 6.51 -9.40 4.51
CA PHE A 210 5.11 -9.02 4.60
C PHE A 210 4.17 -10.23 4.53
N TYR A 211 4.43 -11.20 3.63
CA TYR A 211 3.65 -12.44 3.59
C TYR A 211 3.79 -13.26 4.87
N GLU A 212 5.00 -13.36 5.43
CA GLU A 212 5.22 -14.03 6.72
C GLU A 212 4.38 -13.40 7.84
N VAL A 213 4.32 -12.06 7.90
CA VAL A 213 3.47 -11.33 8.86
C VAL A 213 1.98 -11.57 8.60
N VAL A 214 1.54 -11.55 7.34
CA VAL A 214 0.15 -11.82 6.97
C VAL A 214 -0.26 -13.23 7.39
N ASP A 215 0.60 -14.22 7.18
CA ASP A 215 0.31 -15.62 7.53
C ASP A 215 0.13 -15.79 9.04
N ILE A 216 1.00 -15.17 9.86
CA ILE A 216 0.86 -15.15 11.33
C ILE A 216 -0.49 -14.53 11.74
N LEU A 217 -0.85 -13.40 11.13
CA LEU A 217 -2.08 -12.68 11.51
C LEU A 217 -3.35 -13.37 11.01
N LYS A 218 -3.27 -14.11 9.90
CA LYS A 218 -4.36 -14.93 9.36
C LYS A 218 -4.74 -16.09 10.28
N GLU A 219 -3.84 -16.55 11.15
CA GLU A 219 -4.18 -17.52 12.19
C GLU A 219 -5.17 -16.96 13.21
N TRP A 220 -5.20 -15.63 13.39
CA TRP A 220 -6.08 -14.96 14.34
C TRP A 220 -7.35 -14.40 13.68
N SER A 221 -7.26 -13.75 12.51
CA SER A 221 -8.42 -13.15 11.83
C SER A 221 -8.16 -12.86 10.34
N GLU A 222 -9.20 -12.44 9.62
CA GLU A 222 -9.10 -11.88 8.27
C GLU A 222 -8.17 -10.66 8.25
N VAL A 223 -7.25 -10.60 7.28
CA VAL A 223 -6.26 -9.53 7.17
C VAL A 223 -6.54 -8.67 5.93
N LYS A 224 -6.63 -7.35 6.12
CA LYS A 224 -6.90 -6.35 5.09
C LYS A 224 -5.75 -5.36 4.98
N GLY A 225 -5.38 -4.98 3.76
CA GLY A 225 -4.40 -3.92 3.55
C GLY A 225 -5.08 -2.56 3.64
N HIS A 226 -4.37 -1.55 4.14
CA HIS A 226 -4.84 -0.16 4.07
C HIS A 226 -3.78 0.76 3.46
N ILE A 227 -4.24 1.69 2.63
CA ILE A 227 -3.42 2.73 2.02
C ILE A 227 -4.06 4.08 2.35
N LEU A 228 -3.23 5.02 2.79
CA LEU A 228 -3.61 6.42 2.91
C LEU A 228 -3.33 7.12 1.56
N GLN A 229 -4.37 7.49 0.82
CA GLN A 229 -4.24 8.30 -0.39
C GLN A 229 -5.01 9.61 -0.21
N ASN A 230 -4.29 10.75 -0.19
CA ASN A 230 -4.88 12.08 -0.08
C ASN A 230 -5.84 12.27 1.13
N GLY A 231 -5.53 11.64 2.26
CA GLY A 231 -6.38 11.66 3.46
C GLY A 231 -7.60 10.75 3.40
N ILE A 232 -7.83 10.04 2.28
CA ILE A 232 -8.87 9.04 2.12
C ILE A 232 -8.26 7.67 2.40
N TYR A 233 -8.92 6.93 3.29
CA TYR A 233 -8.57 5.56 3.62
C TYR A 233 -9.17 4.62 2.56
N SER A 234 -8.33 3.81 1.95
CA SER A 234 -8.78 2.75 1.04
C SER A 234 -8.30 1.40 1.54
N THR A 235 -9.26 0.50 1.76
CA THR A 235 -9.00 -0.90 2.08
C THR A 235 -8.69 -1.64 0.79
N VAL A 236 -7.61 -2.42 0.78
CA VAL A 236 -7.19 -3.23 -0.37
C VAL A 236 -7.15 -4.69 0.02
N ASN A 237 -7.59 -5.53 -0.90
CA ASN A 237 -7.39 -6.98 -0.78
C ASN A 237 -5.91 -7.27 -1.04
N ILE A 238 -5.22 -7.81 -0.04
CA ILE A 238 -3.78 -8.08 -0.06
C ILE A 238 -3.40 -9.04 -1.20
N GLU A 239 -4.22 -10.07 -1.44
CA GLU A 239 -3.94 -11.11 -2.44
C GLU A 239 -4.04 -10.57 -3.88
N ASN A 240 -4.85 -9.56 -4.10
CA ASN A 240 -4.96 -8.88 -5.39
C ASN A 240 -3.93 -7.76 -5.56
N PHE A 241 -3.46 -7.16 -4.46
CA PHE A 241 -2.63 -5.96 -4.50
C PHE A 241 -1.13 -6.24 -4.76
N LEU A 242 -0.68 -7.46 -4.43
CA LEU A 242 0.71 -7.88 -4.56
C LEU A 242 0.98 -8.78 -5.80
N ARG A 243 -0.01 -8.92 -6.70
CA ARG A 243 0.17 -9.56 -8.03
C ARG A 243 0.69 -8.56 -9.05
#